data_AF-A0AAV8ZW93-F1
#
_entry.id   AF-A0AAV8ZW93-F1
#
_cell.length_a   1.000
_cell.length_b   1.000
_cell.length_c   1.000
_cell.angle_alpha   90.00
_cell.angle_beta   90.00
_cell.angle_gamma   90.00
#
_symmetry.space_group_name_H-M   'P 1'
#
loop_
_entity.id
_entity.type
_entity.pdbx_description
1 polymer ?
#
loop_
_entity_poly.entity_id
_entity_poly.type
_entity_poly.pdbx_seq_one_letter_code
_entity_poly.pdbx_strand_id
1 'polypeptide(L)'
;MDLDSDEENVIEEDFYSFLNVPKEASREEINNAYRRLSRMYHPDKHVDPALKAKAEVMFNKTKRAYEVLSDPHQRAIYDSLGTKGLETEGWEIVQRTKTPAEIRAEYEQLAEERAERRKKQATNPTGNVTIAVNATDLFNPYDDELFEDEYESILMQFTQSVDFPLTQKDTCTLSGQLQTQNGTGGGGVNLSWRHIFSHKSWAEVEMTAGSFVLNMYQAGTFGGVVEYGAEKKISKHSNLSFAVVCGVPSGVKLKIRLTRSTQTYSFPIHLCEEIMPAPIFYATVVPLVVYVVVKKGLVEPLLREEKSKKVEKQKQDNYNKLLEKRKQAMAAQELMMATYNRIRDEENNRKGLVIIKAIYGRIITEPSNQGDVELSNEVMDVTVPVQCLVKDSKLVIHDRTKSELPGFFDPSLGEEKMLHIIYNYHEQPHEVTVADNEPLRLPKT
;
A
#
# COMPACT_ATOMS: atom_id res chain seq x y z
N MET A 1 14.61 9.66 49.29
CA MET A 1 13.52 10.44 49.91
C MET A 1 13.26 11.52 48.89
N ASP A 2 12.47 11.18 47.88
CA ASP A 2 12.03 12.08 46.82
C ASP A 2 10.56 11.69 46.58
N LEU A 3 9.76 12.06 47.57
CA LEU A 3 8.31 12.17 47.46
C LEU A 3 8.04 13.66 47.28
N ASP A 4 7.05 13.96 46.43
CA ASP A 4 6.39 15.27 46.24
C ASP A 4 6.90 16.11 45.05
N SER A 5 6.28 15.91 43.87
CA SER A 5 5.94 16.99 42.92
C SER A 5 5.04 16.60 41.72
N ASP A 6 4.59 15.34 41.59
CA ASP A 6 3.85 14.88 40.40
C ASP A 6 2.33 14.65 40.57
N GLU A 7 1.71 15.02 41.70
CA GLU A 7 0.27 14.79 41.94
C GLU A 7 -0.65 16.02 41.70
N GLU A 8 -0.16 17.15 41.19
CA GLU A 8 -0.99 18.36 41.04
C GLU A 8 -1.62 18.57 39.64
N ASN A 9 -1.53 17.59 38.73
CA ASN A 9 -2.22 17.62 37.42
C ASN A 9 -2.97 16.31 37.09
N VAL A 10 -3.48 15.63 38.11
CA VAL A 10 -4.36 14.48 37.90
C VAL A 10 -5.80 15.01 37.78
N ILE A 11 -6.38 14.79 36.60
CA ILE A 11 -7.65 15.31 36.04
C ILE A 11 -7.43 16.57 35.17
N GLU A 12 -6.89 16.38 33.96
CA GLU A 12 -7.34 17.20 32.82
C GLU A 12 -8.86 16.99 32.71
N GLU A 13 -9.63 17.91 33.28
CA GLU A 13 -11.09 17.80 33.34
C GLU A 13 -11.69 17.66 31.94
N ASP A 14 -12.40 16.56 31.72
CA ASP A 14 -13.21 16.31 30.52
C ASP A 14 -14.07 17.56 30.23
N PHE A 15 -14.01 18.10 29.01
CA PHE A 15 -14.72 19.32 28.62
C PHE A 15 -16.24 19.19 28.82
N TYR A 16 -16.77 17.97 28.69
CA TYR A 16 -18.17 17.67 28.98
C TYR A 16 -18.49 17.81 30.47
N SER A 17 -17.64 17.25 31.33
CA SER A 17 -17.75 17.37 32.78
C SER A 17 -17.60 18.82 33.24
N PHE A 18 -16.68 19.58 32.63
CA PHE A 18 -16.46 20.99 32.95
C PHE A 18 -17.67 21.87 32.58
N LEU A 19 -18.26 21.67 31.39
CA LEU A 19 -19.49 22.37 31.00
C LEU A 19 -20.74 21.83 31.69
N ASN A 20 -20.62 20.73 32.44
CA ASN A 20 -21.69 20.00 33.10
C ASN A 20 -22.80 19.60 32.11
N VAL A 21 -22.41 18.95 31.02
CA VAL A 21 -23.27 18.43 29.96
C VAL A 21 -22.90 16.96 29.65
N PRO A 22 -23.86 16.11 29.23
CA PRO A 22 -23.54 14.74 28.82
C PRO A 22 -22.74 14.72 27.50
N LYS A 23 -22.06 13.60 27.21
CA LYS A 23 -21.28 13.43 25.97
C LYS A 23 -22.16 13.47 24.72
N GLU A 24 -23.42 13.09 24.87
CA GLU A 24 -24.45 13.10 23.83
C GLU A 24 -25.16 14.46 23.70
N ALA A 25 -24.70 15.49 24.43
CA ALA A 25 -25.35 16.80 24.45
C ALA A 25 -25.44 17.41 23.04
N SER A 26 -26.61 17.96 22.75
CA SER A 26 -26.88 18.72 21.54
C SER A 26 -26.11 20.05 21.54
N ARG A 27 -25.91 20.63 20.35
CA ARG A 27 -25.23 21.94 20.20
C ARG A 27 -25.93 23.05 20.98
N GLU A 28 -27.26 22.97 21.09
CA GLU A 28 -28.07 23.93 21.84
C GLU A 28 -27.82 23.85 23.35
N GLU A 29 -27.71 22.63 23.90
CA GLU A 29 -27.40 22.40 25.31
C GLU A 29 -25.99 22.88 25.68
N ILE A 30 -25.01 22.64 24.81
CA ILE A 30 -23.62 23.11 24.97
C ILE A 30 -23.58 24.66 24.96
N ASN A 31 -24.31 25.30 24.06
CA ASN A 31 -24.40 26.77 23.99
C ASN A 31 -25.08 27.36 25.24
N ASN A 32 -26.16 26.72 25.72
CA ASN A 32 -26.85 27.13 26.93
C ASN A 32 -25.97 26.99 28.19
N ALA A 33 -25.21 25.90 28.29
CA ALA A 33 -24.23 25.69 29.37
C ALA A 33 -23.11 26.74 29.35
N TYR A 34 -22.55 27.03 28.17
CA TYR A 34 -21.55 28.07 27.97
C TYR A 34 -22.05 29.45 28.41
N ARG A 35 -23.26 29.85 27.99
CA ARG A 35 -23.88 31.13 28.38
C ARG A 35 -24.12 31.24 29.89
N ARG A 36 -24.41 30.14 30.56
CA ARG A 36 -24.59 30.10 32.02
C ARG A 36 -23.26 30.28 32.75
N LEU A 37 -22.24 29.50 32.39
CA LEU A 37 -20.92 29.52 33.02
C LEU A 37 -20.16 30.83 32.74
N SER A 38 -20.24 31.34 31.50
CA SER A 38 -19.63 32.63 31.12
C SER A 38 -20.17 33.81 31.94
N ARG A 39 -21.46 33.79 32.28
CA ARG A 39 -22.06 34.82 33.14
C ARG A 39 -21.67 34.71 34.60
N MET A 40 -21.24 33.54 35.07
CA MET A 40 -20.83 33.31 36.46
C MET A 40 -19.34 33.64 36.67
N TYR A 41 -18.49 33.27 35.70
CA TYR A 41 -17.05 33.49 35.75
C TYR A 41 -16.58 34.76 35.03
N HIS A 42 -17.48 35.69 34.70
CA HIS A 42 -17.08 36.94 34.07
C HIS A 42 -16.23 37.79 35.03
N PRO A 43 -15.02 38.25 34.64
CA PRO A 43 -14.09 38.94 35.53
C PRO A 43 -14.63 40.27 36.08
N ASP A 44 -15.60 40.88 35.39
CA ASP A 44 -16.26 42.13 35.80
C ASP A 44 -17.22 41.96 37.00
N LYS A 45 -17.62 40.72 37.32
CA LYS A 45 -18.50 40.45 38.48
C LYS A 45 -17.77 40.29 39.80
N HIS A 46 -16.43 40.22 39.77
CA HIS A 46 -15.61 39.94 40.95
C HIS A 46 -14.76 41.16 41.28
N VAL A 47 -15.02 41.78 42.44
CA VAL A 47 -14.36 43.02 42.88
C VAL A 47 -13.00 42.72 43.54
N ASP A 48 -12.88 41.57 44.21
CA ASP A 48 -11.64 41.18 44.89
C ASP A 48 -10.59 40.70 43.88
N PRO A 49 -9.34 41.17 43.96
CA PRO A 49 -8.29 40.85 42.99
C PRO A 49 -7.95 39.35 42.93
N ALA A 50 -8.03 38.64 44.06
CA ALA A 50 -7.79 37.20 44.10
C ALA A 50 -8.94 36.38 43.47
N LEU A 51 -10.19 36.82 43.63
CA LEU A 51 -11.36 36.16 43.01
C LEU A 51 -11.43 36.46 41.51
N LYS A 52 -11.04 37.66 41.11
CA LYS A 52 -10.96 38.06 39.70
C LYS A 52 -9.99 37.19 38.91
N ALA A 53 -8.80 36.93 39.45
CA ALA A 53 -7.82 36.04 38.81
C ALA A 53 -8.35 34.60 38.65
N LYS A 54 -9.04 34.07 39.66
CA LYS A 54 -9.67 32.73 39.58
C LYS A 54 -10.81 32.69 38.57
N ALA A 55 -11.63 33.74 38.51
CA ALA A 55 -12.72 33.85 37.55
C ALA A 55 -12.19 33.89 36.10
N GLU A 56 -11.09 34.59 35.86
CA GLU A 56 -10.44 34.65 34.54
C GLU A 56 -9.93 33.29 34.05
N VAL A 57 -9.30 32.50 34.93
CA VAL A 57 -8.86 31.13 34.61
C VAL A 57 -10.06 30.24 34.23
N MET A 58 -11.14 30.30 35.03
CA MET A 58 -12.35 29.50 34.78
C MET A 58 -13.08 29.97 33.52
N PHE A 59 -13.08 31.27 33.22
CA PHE A 59 -13.65 31.83 32.01
C PHE A 59 -12.92 31.35 30.76
N ASN A 60 -11.59 31.38 30.76
CA ASN A 60 -10.78 30.89 29.65
C ASN A 60 -10.96 29.38 29.41
N LYS A 61 -11.05 28.58 30.48
CA LYS A 61 -11.40 27.15 30.39
C LYS A 61 -12.79 26.93 29.78
N THR A 62 -13.78 27.69 30.23
CA THR A 62 -15.17 27.65 29.70
C THR A 62 -15.21 27.96 28.21
N LYS A 63 -14.43 28.96 27.78
CA LYS A 63 -14.30 29.34 26.38
C LYS A 63 -13.66 28.24 25.54
N ARG A 64 -12.54 27.66 26.00
CA ARG A 64 -11.84 26.57 25.30
C ARG A 64 -12.71 25.32 25.16
N ALA A 65 -13.43 24.93 26.21
CA ALA A 65 -14.35 23.80 26.18
C ALA A 65 -15.49 24.02 25.17
N TYR A 66 -16.03 25.24 25.11
CA TYR A 66 -17.06 25.60 24.13
C TYR A 66 -16.53 25.58 22.70
N GLU A 67 -15.36 26.15 22.42
CA GLU A 67 -14.76 26.16 21.08
C GLU A 67 -14.64 24.73 20.53
N VAL A 68 -14.04 23.82 21.31
CA VAL A 68 -13.83 22.41 20.95
C VAL A 68 -15.15 21.67 20.76
N LEU A 69 -16.09 21.78 21.70
CA LEU A 69 -17.34 21.01 21.67
C LEU A 69 -18.40 21.59 20.72
N SER A 70 -18.24 22.85 20.30
CA SER A 70 -19.19 23.52 19.39
C SER A 70 -18.95 23.22 17.91
N ASP A 71 -17.71 22.90 17.54
CA ASP A 71 -17.32 22.49 16.19
C ASP A 71 -17.42 20.96 16.05
N PRO A 72 -18.27 20.42 15.16
CA PRO A 72 -18.38 18.98 14.93
C PRO A 72 -17.04 18.30 14.61
N HIS A 73 -16.12 19.00 13.95
CA HIS A 73 -14.83 18.43 13.57
C HIS A 73 -13.90 18.31 14.80
N GLN A 74 -13.73 19.40 15.56
CA GLN A 74 -12.93 19.39 16.79
C GLN A 74 -13.53 18.48 17.87
N ARG A 75 -14.86 18.42 17.97
CA ARG A 75 -15.57 17.50 18.87
C ARG A 75 -15.28 16.04 18.52
N ALA A 76 -15.29 15.67 17.23
CA ALA A 76 -14.95 14.31 16.81
C ALA A 76 -13.47 13.95 17.10
N ILE A 77 -12.55 14.91 16.96
CA ILE A 77 -11.13 14.73 17.33
C ILE A 77 -11.00 14.57 18.85
N TYR A 78 -11.68 15.41 19.63
CA TYR A 78 -11.69 15.34 21.08
C TYR A 78 -12.30 14.03 21.61
N ASP A 79 -13.42 13.59 21.04
CA ASP A 79 -14.09 12.34 21.43
C ASP A 79 -13.25 11.10 21.11
N SER A 80 -12.38 11.17 20.08
CA SER A 80 -11.55 10.04 19.64
C SER A 80 -10.16 10.00 20.30
N LEU A 81 -9.51 11.15 20.50
CA LEU A 81 -8.11 11.24 20.92
C LEU A 81 -7.89 12.08 22.20
N GLY A 82 -8.95 12.68 22.74
CA GLY A 82 -8.88 13.55 23.93
C GLY A 82 -8.19 14.89 23.66
N THR A 83 -7.78 15.56 24.74
CA THR A 83 -7.06 16.85 24.73
C THR A 83 -5.79 16.81 23.87
N LYS A 84 -5.05 15.69 23.90
CA LYS A 84 -3.83 15.46 23.11
C LYS A 84 -4.06 15.52 21.60
N GLY A 85 -5.25 15.16 21.13
CA GLY A 85 -5.61 15.21 19.71
C GLY A 85 -5.79 16.63 19.17
N LEU A 86 -6.07 17.61 20.04
CA LEU A 86 -6.32 19.01 19.65
C LEU A 86 -5.04 19.84 19.51
N GLU A 87 -3.92 19.39 20.07
CA GLU A 87 -2.63 20.10 20.02
C GLU A 87 -1.85 19.84 18.73
N THR A 88 -2.25 18.82 17.95
CA THR A 88 -1.59 18.46 16.69
C THR A 88 -2.42 18.99 15.51
N GLU A 89 -2.10 20.19 15.04
CA GLU A 89 -2.75 20.78 13.86
C GLU A 89 -2.54 19.89 12.61
N GLY A 90 -3.62 19.48 11.93
CA GLY A 90 -3.56 18.80 10.63
C GLY A 90 -4.13 17.38 10.53
N TRP A 91 -4.80 16.86 11.56
CA TRP A 91 -5.48 15.55 11.47
C TRP A 91 -6.90 15.68 10.91
N GLU A 92 -7.14 15.12 9.73
CA GLU A 92 -8.49 14.87 9.20
C GLU A 92 -8.91 13.43 9.54
N ILE A 93 -10.08 13.25 10.15
CA ILE A 93 -10.64 11.92 10.40
C ILE A 93 -11.20 11.38 9.08
N VAL A 94 -10.34 10.71 8.30
CA VAL A 94 -10.77 10.02 7.09
C VAL A 94 -11.51 8.74 7.49
N GLN A 95 -12.85 8.76 7.45
CA GLN A 95 -13.64 7.54 7.57
C GLN A 95 -13.45 6.68 6.31
N ARG A 96 -12.39 5.86 6.26
CA ARG A 96 -12.25 4.81 5.26
C ARG A 96 -12.99 3.55 5.72
N THR A 97 -14.32 3.52 5.58
CA THR A 97 -15.09 2.28 5.70
C THR A 97 -14.89 1.43 4.46
N LYS A 98 -13.80 0.65 4.42
CA LYS A 98 -13.65 -0.48 3.48
C LYS A 98 -14.90 -1.36 3.61
N THR A 99 -15.42 -1.86 2.49
CA THR A 99 -16.62 -2.70 2.50
C THR A 99 -16.36 -4.03 3.22
N PRO A 100 -17.38 -4.70 3.81
CA PRO A 100 -17.18 -5.99 4.50
C PRO A 100 -16.55 -7.08 3.63
N ALA A 101 -16.77 -7.03 2.31
CA ALA A 101 -16.16 -7.95 1.34
C ALA A 101 -14.67 -7.66 1.14
N GLU A 102 -14.27 -6.39 1.06
CA GLU A 102 -12.86 -5.98 0.96
C GLU A 102 -12.07 -6.30 2.23
N ILE A 103 -12.68 -6.11 3.40
CA ILE A 103 -12.07 -6.49 4.69
C ILE A 103 -11.83 -8.00 4.76
N ARG A 104 -12.80 -8.81 4.31
CA ARG A 104 -12.66 -10.27 4.29
C ARG A 104 -11.54 -10.72 3.35
N ALA A 105 -11.49 -10.16 2.14
CA ALA A 105 -10.44 -10.46 1.17
C ALA A 105 -9.05 -10.05 1.68
N GLU A 106 -8.92 -8.90 2.33
CA GLU A 106 -7.66 -8.44 2.93
C GLU A 106 -7.25 -9.32 4.12
N TYR A 107 -8.21 -9.72 4.96
CA TYR A 107 -7.97 -10.63 6.08
C TYR A 107 -7.48 -12.01 5.60
N GLU A 108 -8.09 -12.54 4.53
CA GLU A 108 -7.69 -13.81 3.93
C GLU A 108 -6.28 -13.72 3.35
N GLN A 109 -5.96 -12.65 2.62
CA GLN A 109 -4.60 -12.39 2.12
C GLN A 109 -3.57 -12.29 3.27
N LEU A 110 -3.89 -11.57 4.34
CA LEU A 110 -3.01 -11.43 5.50
C LEU A 110 -2.85 -12.75 6.27
N ALA A 111 -3.90 -13.57 6.35
CA ALA A 111 -3.87 -14.88 7.01
C ALA A 111 -2.98 -15.86 6.24
N GLU A 112 -3.10 -15.92 4.91
CA GLU A 112 -2.22 -16.70 4.04
C GLU A 112 -0.77 -16.24 4.17
N GLU A 113 -0.51 -14.93 4.11
CA GLU A 113 0.86 -14.40 4.25
C GLU A 113 1.46 -14.75 5.61
N ARG A 114 0.69 -14.66 6.71
CA ARG A 114 1.13 -15.08 8.05
C ARG A 114 1.41 -16.57 8.12
N ALA A 115 0.56 -17.40 7.51
CA ALA A 115 0.76 -18.85 7.48
C ALA A 115 2.04 -19.23 6.70
N GLU A 116 2.31 -18.57 5.57
CA GLU A 116 3.56 -18.74 4.82
C GLU A 116 4.78 -18.28 5.62
N ARG A 117 4.72 -17.11 6.26
CA ARG A 117 5.81 -16.61 7.13
C ARG A 117 6.10 -17.57 8.28
N ARG A 118 5.06 -18.14 8.89
CA ARG A 118 5.22 -19.13 9.98
C ARG A 118 5.94 -20.39 9.51
N LYS A 119 5.61 -20.92 8.32
CA LYS A 119 6.33 -22.07 7.72
C LYS A 119 7.79 -21.74 7.42
N LYS A 120 8.08 -20.52 6.95
CA LYS A 120 9.46 -20.02 6.69
C LYS A 120 10.25 -19.68 7.95
N GLN A 121 9.60 -19.40 9.08
CA GLN A 121 10.30 -19.23 10.36
C GLN A 121 10.65 -20.56 11.03
N ALA A 122 9.81 -21.58 10.82
CA ALA A 122 10.04 -22.92 11.36
C ALA A 122 11.18 -23.67 10.65
N THR A 123 11.55 -23.23 9.44
CA THR A 123 12.67 -23.79 8.68
C THR A 123 13.45 -22.63 8.07
N ASN A 124 14.72 -22.48 8.42
CA ASN A 124 15.60 -21.48 7.80
C ASN A 124 16.60 -22.19 6.85
N PRO A 125 16.14 -22.69 5.69
CA PRO A 125 17.02 -23.41 4.78
C PRO A 125 18.01 -22.44 4.16
N THR A 126 19.29 -22.67 4.39
CA THR A 126 20.41 -21.99 3.73
C THR A 126 21.03 -22.94 2.71
N GLY A 127 21.34 -22.45 1.52
CA GLY A 127 21.89 -23.31 0.47
C GLY A 127 22.92 -22.56 -0.34
N ASN A 128 24.05 -23.19 -0.60
CA ASN A 128 25.05 -22.73 -1.53
C ASN A 128 25.29 -23.81 -2.58
N VAL A 129 24.90 -23.52 -3.82
CA VAL A 129 25.18 -24.38 -4.97
C VAL A 129 26.28 -23.71 -5.77
N THR A 130 27.45 -24.33 -5.83
CA THR A 130 28.58 -23.84 -6.62
C THR A 130 28.87 -24.81 -7.77
N ILE A 131 28.82 -24.32 -8.99
CA ILE A 131 29.24 -25.07 -10.19
C ILE A 131 30.39 -24.29 -10.80
N ALA A 132 31.61 -24.80 -10.61
CA ALA A 132 32.83 -24.21 -11.15
C ALA A 132 33.20 -24.91 -12.46
N VAL A 133 33.48 -24.10 -13.48
CA VAL A 133 33.94 -24.57 -14.79
C VAL A 133 35.32 -24.00 -15.03
N ASN A 134 36.30 -24.87 -15.35
CA ASN A 134 37.61 -24.46 -15.81
C ASN A 134 37.59 -24.29 -17.33
N ALA A 135 37.85 -23.07 -17.80
CA ALA A 135 37.90 -22.69 -19.20
C ALA A 135 39.27 -22.10 -19.58
N THR A 136 40.31 -22.37 -18.79
CA THR A 136 41.67 -21.83 -18.99
C THR A 136 42.23 -22.18 -20.38
N ASP A 137 41.94 -23.39 -20.85
CA ASP A 137 42.45 -23.92 -22.12
C ASP A 137 41.93 -23.13 -23.33
N LEU A 138 40.73 -22.53 -23.24
CA LEU A 138 40.17 -21.67 -24.31
C LEU A 138 40.94 -20.35 -24.50
N PHE A 139 41.79 -19.98 -23.55
CA PHE A 139 42.49 -18.70 -23.54
C PHE A 139 44.02 -18.85 -23.47
N ASN A 140 44.55 -20.06 -23.56
CA ASN A 140 45.99 -20.29 -23.49
C ASN A 140 46.65 -20.01 -24.87
N PRO A 141 47.56 -19.03 -25.00
CA PRO A 141 48.11 -18.62 -26.30
C PRO A 141 49.23 -19.54 -26.83
N TYR A 142 49.58 -20.63 -26.15
CA TYR A 142 50.73 -21.49 -26.46
C TYR A 142 50.38 -22.86 -27.09
N ASP A 143 49.13 -23.11 -27.46
CA ASP A 143 48.70 -24.39 -28.04
C ASP A 143 48.76 -24.38 -29.58
N ASP A 144 49.93 -24.69 -30.13
CA ASP A 144 50.05 -25.11 -31.54
C ASP A 144 50.64 -26.53 -31.72
N GLU A 145 51.17 -27.19 -30.68
CA GLU A 145 51.75 -28.54 -30.83
C GLU A 145 51.62 -29.39 -29.56
N LEU A 146 50.63 -30.30 -29.56
CA LEU A 146 50.51 -31.60 -28.85
C LEU A 146 49.12 -31.78 -28.24
N PHE A 147 48.23 -32.48 -28.96
CA PHE A 147 46.95 -32.95 -28.44
C PHE A 147 47.18 -34.04 -27.36
N GLU A 148 47.11 -33.68 -26.10
CA GLU A 148 46.52 -34.55 -25.08
C GLU A 148 45.14 -33.95 -24.75
N ASP A 149 44.07 -34.74 -24.93
CA ASP A 149 42.71 -34.35 -24.54
C ASP A 149 42.63 -34.22 -23.01
N GLU A 150 43.07 -33.07 -22.46
CA GLU A 150 42.91 -32.77 -21.05
C GLU A 150 41.45 -32.33 -20.82
N TYR A 151 40.70 -33.16 -20.09
CA TYR A 151 39.26 -32.96 -19.87
C TYR A 151 39.00 -31.63 -19.15
N GLU A 152 38.06 -30.81 -19.67
CA GLU A 152 37.49 -29.66 -18.95
C GLU A 152 37.09 -30.10 -17.54
N SER A 153 37.82 -29.62 -16.53
CA SER A 153 37.57 -30.01 -15.15
C SER A 153 36.35 -29.26 -14.61
N ILE A 154 35.22 -29.96 -14.54
CA ILE A 154 33.98 -29.45 -13.93
C ILE A 154 34.00 -29.84 -12.45
N LEU A 155 34.06 -28.83 -11.59
CA LEU A 155 33.90 -28.98 -10.15
C LEU A 155 32.47 -28.59 -9.77
N MET A 156 31.68 -29.56 -9.34
CA MET A 156 30.36 -29.30 -8.76
C MET A 156 30.44 -29.45 -7.25
N GLN A 157 30.05 -28.41 -6.51
CA GLN A 157 29.95 -28.41 -5.05
C GLN A 157 28.55 -27.96 -4.66
N PHE A 158 27.85 -28.80 -3.91
CA PHE A 158 26.53 -28.50 -3.36
C PHE A 158 26.64 -28.53 -1.84
N THR A 159 26.43 -27.40 -1.18
CA THR A 159 26.32 -27.33 0.28
C THR A 159 24.92 -26.86 0.62
N GLN A 160 24.16 -27.66 1.35
CA GLN A 160 22.84 -27.29 1.85
C GLN A 160 22.84 -27.42 3.35
N SER A 161 22.21 -26.47 4.05
CA SER A 161 22.01 -26.51 5.49
C SER A 161 20.59 -26.07 5.81
N VAL A 162 19.96 -26.72 6.78
CA VAL A 162 18.63 -26.35 7.23
C VAL A 162 18.65 -26.29 8.74
N ASP A 163 18.36 -25.10 9.26
CA ASP A 163 18.21 -24.90 10.70
C ASP A 163 16.75 -25.14 11.07
N PHE A 164 16.56 -26.03 12.03
CA PHE A 164 15.30 -26.36 12.68
C PHE A 164 15.35 -25.83 14.11
N PRO A 165 14.79 -24.64 14.38
CA PRO A 165 14.62 -24.15 15.75
C PRO A 165 13.52 -24.97 16.44
N LEU A 166 13.92 -26.00 17.20
CA LEU A 166 13.02 -26.90 17.92
C LEU A 166 12.37 -26.18 19.12
N THR A 167 13.13 -25.34 19.80
CA THR A 167 12.67 -24.47 20.89
C THR A 167 13.38 -23.11 20.81
N GLN A 168 13.07 -22.16 21.71
CA GLN A 168 13.83 -20.91 21.81
C GLN A 168 15.31 -21.11 22.22
N LYS A 169 15.65 -22.30 22.74
CA LYS A 169 17.00 -22.65 23.20
C LYS A 169 17.65 -23.75 22.37
N ASP A 170 16.88 -24.58 21.69
CA ASP A 170 17.34 -25.73 20.91
C ASP A 170 17.25 -25.46 19.42
N THR A 171 18.38 -25.57 18.73
CA THR A 171 18.45 -25.54 17.27
C THR A 171 19.09 -26.81 16.77
N CYS A 172 18.44 -27.49 15.84
CA CYS A 172 19.01 -28.63 15.14
C CYS A 172 19.35 -28.20 13.71
N THR A 173 20.58 -28.38 13.27
CA THR A 173 21.06 -28.04 11.94
C THR A 173 21.33 -29.31 11.17
N LEU A 174 20.68 -29.50 10.03
CA LEU A 174 21.04 -30.56 9.09
C LEU A 174 21.77 -29.94 7.92
N SER A 175 23.04 -30.28 7.74
CA SER A 175 23.84 -29.85 6.60
C SER A 175 24.33 -31.03 5.77
N GLY A 176 24.41 -30.83 4.47
CA GLY A 176 24.91 -31.81 3.51
C GLY A 176 25.83 -31.11 2.55
N GLN A 177 27.01 -31.67 2.33
CA GLN A 177 27.95 -31.24 1.32
C GLN A 177 28.19 -32.39 0.35
N LEU A 178 28.09 -32.10 -0.94
CA LEU A 178 28.46 -32.98 -2.04
C LEU A 178 29.47 -32.23 -2.89
N GLN A 179 30.55 -32.90 -3.26
CA GLN A 179 31.57 -32.37 -4.16
C GLN A 179 31.91 -33.44 -5.18
N THR A 180 31.88 -33.09 -6.46
CA THR A 180 32.30 -33.98 -7.54
C THR A 180 33.31 -33.25 -8.40
N GLN A 181 34.45 -33.89 -8.68
CA GLN A 181 35.46 -33.40 -9.59
C GLN A 181 35.95 -34.57 -10.44
N ASN A 182 35.97 -34.39 -11.77
CA ASN A 182 36.51 -35.35 -12.73
C ASN A 182 36.03 -36.80 -12.50
N GLY A 183 34.72 -36.97 -12.30
CA GLY A 183 34.08 -38.28 -12.11
C GLY A 183 34.23 -38.90 -10.71
N THR A 184 35.05 -38.31 -9.82
CA THR A 184 35.17 -38.76 -8.43
C THR A 184 34.36 -37.84 -7.52
N GLY A 185 33.42 -38.43 -6.77
CA GLY A 185 32.49 -37.72 -5.89
C GLY A 185 32.73 -38.04 -4.41
N GLY A 186 32.80 -37.01 -3.58
CA GLY A 186 32.80 -37.09 -2.13
C GLY A 186 31.56 -36.41 -1.57
N GLY A 187 31.03 -36.95 -0.47
CA GLY A 187 29.83 -36.42 0.16
C GLY A 187 29.85 -36.66 1.65
N GLY A 188 29.33 -35.69 2.39
CA GLY A 188 29.16 -35.75 3.84
C GLY A 188 27.86 -35.10 4.26
N VAL A 189 27.18 -35.73 5.21
CA VAL A 189 26.03 -35.16 5.90
C VAL A 189 26.46 -34.91 7.34
N ASN A 190 26.09 -33.76 7.87
CA ASN A 190 26.39 -33.32 9.21
C ASN A 190 25.08 -32.90 9.89
N LEU A 191 24.79 -33.51 11.02
CA LEU A 191 23.69 -33.15 11.90
C LEU A 191 24.28 -32.50 13.15
N SER A 192 23.99 -31.23 13.39
CA SER A 192 24.36 -30.54 14.61
C SER A 192 23.14 -30.25 15.48
N TRP A 193 23.26 -30.43 16.79
CA TRP A 193 22.26 -29.99 17.76
C TRP A 193 22.91 -29.02 18.73
N ARG A 194 22.41 -27.79 18.75
CA ARG A 194 22.87 -26.70 19.60
C ARG A 194 21.82 -26.38 20.67
N HIS A 195 22.23 -26.41 21.93
CA HIS A 195 21.42 -25.99 23.08
C HIS A 195 22.01 -24.74 23.74
N ILE A 196 21.21 -23.69 23.89
CA ILE A 196 21.59 -22.43 24.55
C ILE A 196 21.15 -22.48 26.01
N PHE A 197 22.11 -22.62 26.93
CA PHE A 197 21.83 -22.63 28.37
C PHE A 197 21.53 -21.23 28.92
N SER A 198 22.27 -20.23 28.44
CA SER A 198 22.15 -18.81 28.82
C SER A 198 22.66 -17.90 27.70
N HIS A 199 22.48 -16.58 27.84
CA HIS A 199 22.97 -15.56 26.90
C HIS A 199 24.50 -15.56 26.71
N LYS A 200 25.26 -16.30 27.53
CA LYS A 200 26.74 -16.44 27.46
C LYS A 200 27.22 -17.88 27.27
N SER A 201 26.35 -18.87 27.28
CA SER A 201 26.74 -20.29 27.23
C SER A 201 25.82 -21.12 26.37
N TRP A 202 26.42 -21.90 25.48
CA TRP A 202 25.76 -22.85 24.59
C TRP A 202 26.65 -24.08 24.44
N ALA A 203 26.04 -25.24 24.18
CA ALA A 203 26.75 -26.45 23.75
C ALA A 203 26.21 -26.90 22.40
N GLU A 204 27.08 -27.49 21.59
CA GLU A 204 26.72 -28.07 20.30
C GLU A 204 27.31 -29.47 20.20
N VAL A 205 26.48 -30.40 19.76
CA VAL A 205 26.86 -31.78 19.47
C VAL A 205 26.72 -31.97 17.97
N GLU A 206 27.79 -32.44 17.33
CA GLU A 206 27.87 -32.58 15.88
C GLU A 206 28.08 -34.05 15.52
N MET A 207 27.32 -34.54 14.55
CA MET A 207 27.38 -35.91 14.04
C MET A 207 27.54 -35.88 12.53
N THR A 208 28.69 -36.34 12.04
CA THR A 208 29.04 -36.32 10.62
C THR A 208 29.18 -37.72 10.06
N ALA A 209 28.57 -37.98 8.90
CA ALA A 209 28.65 -39.23 8.16
C ALA A 209 29.02 -38.96 6.69
N GLY A 210 30.14 -39.54 6.21
CA GLY A 210 30.56 -39.45 4.81
C GLY A 210 32.07 -39.54 4.60
N SER A 211 32.48 -39.60 3.33
CA SER A 211 33.90 -39.55 2.95
C SER A 211 34.35 -38.09 2.87
N PHE A 212 35.13 -37.67 3.85
CA PHE A 212 35.64 -36.30 3.96
C PHE A 212 37.08 -36.26 3.45
N VAL A 213 37.34 -35.55 2.36
CA VAL A 213 38.71 -35.11 2.04
C VAL A 213 38.93 -33.84 2.85
N LEU A 214 39.56 -34.00 4.01
CA LEU A 214 39.88 -32.91 4.92
C LEU A 214 41.06 -32.12 4.34
N ASN A 215 40.80 -31.21 3.39
CA ASN A 215 41.77 -30.20 2.99
C ASN A 215 41.86 -29.15 4.10
N MET A 216 42.60 -29.47 5.17
CA MET A 216 43.00 -28.50 6.18
C MET A 216 44.51 -28.40 6.21
N TYR A 217 45.04 -27.56 5.33
CA TYR A 217 46.06 -26.55 5.59
C TYR A 217 45.99 -25.55 4.42
N GLN A 218 45.25 -24.44 4.57
CA GLN A 218 45.46 -23.29 3.69
C GLN A 218 46.43 -22.34 4.40
N ALA A 219 47.70 -22.76 4.49
CA ALA A 219 48.80 -21.84 4.68
C ALA A 219 49.35 -21.54 3.28
N GLY A 220 49.09 -20.34 2.75
CA GLY A 220 49.55 -19.99 1.41
C GLY A 220 49.25 -18.57 0.97
N THR A 221 50.34 -17.79 0.89
CA THR A 221 50.65 -16.64 0.02
C THR A 221 49.75 -15.40 0.06
N PHE A 222 50.39 -14.28 0.44
CA PHE A 222 49.91 -12.91 0.25
C PHE A 222 49.56 -12.68 -1.22
N GLY A 223 48.29 -12.50 -1.52
CA GLY A 223 47.77 -12.31 -2.87
C GLY A 223 46.80 -11.14 -2.92
N GLY A 224 46.96 -10.25 -3.90
CA GLY A 224 46.03 -9.15 -4.15
C GLY A 224 44.94 -9.60 -5.11
N VAL A 225 43.67 -9.47 -4.70
CA VAL A 225 42.50 -9.78 -5.53
C VAL A 225 41.64 -8.54 -5.68
N VAL A 226 41.31 -8.20 -6.93
CA VAL A 226 40.39 -7.13 -7.30
C VAL A 226 39.12 -7.77 -7.84
N GLU A 227 37.99 -7.49 -7.20
CA GLU A 227 36.66 -7.93 -7.63
C GLU A 227 35.84 -6.69 -8.03
N TYR A 228 35.27 -6.69 -9.23
CA TYR A 228 34.35 -5.65 -9.68
C TYR A 228 33.17 -6.29 -10.41
N GLY A 229 31.97 -5.74 -10.23
CA GLY A 229 30.76 -6.37 -10.71
C GLY A 229 29.52 -5.51 -10.58
N ALA A 230 28.39 -6.05 -11.04
CA ALA A 230 27.09 -5.43 -10.96
C ALA A 230 26.07 -6.40 -10.36
N GLU A 231 25.20 -5.90 -9.50
CA GLU A 231 24.06 -6.63 -8.94
C GLU A 231 22.75 -6.00 -9.41
N LYS A 232 21.78 -6.85 -9.74
CA LYS A 232 20.43 -6.44 -10.13
C LYS A 232 19.39 -7.30 -9.42
N LYS A 233 18.43 -6.62 -8.78
CA LYS A 233 17.23 -7.24 -8.22
C LYS A 233 16.28 -7.66 -9.36
N ILE A 234 15.99 -8.95 -9.45
CA ILE A 234 15.08 -9.53 -10.45
C ILE A 234 13.65 -9.66 -9.89
N SER A 235 13.53 -9.96 -8.60
CA SER A 235 12.24 -10.16 -7.91
C SER A 235 12.29 -9.60 -6.50
N LYS A 236 11.16 -9.64 -5.77
CA LYS A 236 11.08 -9.24 -4.34
C LYS A 236 12.13 -9.97 -3.48
N HIS A 237 12.44 -11.22 -3.85
CA HIS A 237 13.31 -12.12 -3.10
C HIS A 237 14.47 -12.70 -3.92
N SER A 238 14.76 -12.17 -5.11
CA SER A 238 15.85 -12.68 -5.97
C SER A 238 16.74 -11.56 -6.49
N ASN A 239 18.04 -11.68 -6.29
CA ASN A 239 19.05 -10.82 -6.89
C ASN A 239 20.00 -11.65 -7.74
N LEU A 240 20.40 -11.08 -8.88
CA LEU A 240 21.39 -11.64 -9.77
C LEU A 240 22.59 -10.71 -9.80
N SER A 241 23.78 -11.27 -9.66
CA SER A 241 25.04 -10.55 -9.63
C SER A 241 26.03 -11.17 -10.61
N PHE A 242 26.82 -10.31 -11.23
CA PHE A 242 27.91 -10.65 -12.14
C PHE A 242 29.15 -9.96 -11.62
N ALA A 243 30.22 -10.69 -11.35
CA ALA A 243 31.47 -10.12 -10.86
C ALA A 243 32.66 -10.73 -11.60
N VAL A 244 33.60 -9.89 -12.02
CA VAL A 244 34.89 -10.29 -12.55
C VAL A 244 35.91 -10.16 -11.43
N VAL A 245 36.65 -11.23 -11.19
CA VAL A 245 37.69 -11.33 -10.17
C VAL A 245 39.02 -11.50 -10.87
N CYS A 246 39.97 -10.62 -10.59
CA CYS A 246 41.34 -10.71 -11.08
C CYS A 246 42.33 -10.63 -9.91
N GLY A 247 43.28 -11.55 -9.81
CA GLY A 247 44.28 -11.49 -8.74
C GLY A 247 45.22 -12.69 -8.69
N VAL A 248 46.35 -12.57 -8.01
CA VAL A 248 47.32 -13.68 -7.84
C VAL A 248 47.06 -14.35 -6.49
N PRO A 249 46.99 -15.69 -6.38
CA PRO A 249 47.20 -16.72 -7.42
C PRO A 249 45.91 -17.13 -8.17
N SER A 250 44.83 -16.35 -8.05
CA SER A 250 43.49 -16.70 -8.53
C SER A 250 43.28 -16.55 -10.04
N GLY A 251 44.18 -15.88 -10.76
CA GLY A 251 43.99 -15.49 -12.16
C GLY A 251 42.75 -14.63 -12.40
N VAL A 252 42.09 -14.83 -13.55
CA VAL A 252 40.86 -14.15 -13.98
C VAL A 252 39.65 -15.10 -13.90
N LYS A 253 38.62 -14.71 -13.16
CA LYS A 253 37.36 -15.49 -13.00
C LYS A 253 36.13 -14.62 -13.22
N LEU A 254 35.15 -15.15 -13.92
CA LEU A 254 33.81 -14.58 -14.00
C LEU A 254 32.87 -15.32 -13.04
N LYS A 255 32.38 -14.63 -12.00
CA LYS A 255 31.41 -15.16 -11.05
C LYS A 255 30.01 -14.69 -11.43
N ILE A 256 29.11 -15.61 -11.73
CA ILE A 256 27.67 -15.34 -11.85
C ILE A 256 27.01 -15.86 -10.59
N ARG A 257 26.30 -15.01 -9.84
CA ARG A 257 25.66 -15.39 -8.58
C ARG A 257 24.19 -14.99 -8.55
N LEU A 258 23.31 -15.96 -8.37
CA LEU A 258 21.87 -15.78 -8.14
C LEU A 258 21.57 -16.04 -6.66
N THR A 259 21.22 -15.00 -5.92
CA THR A 259 20.73 -15.12 -4.55
C THR A 259 19.21 -15.11 -4.58
N ARG A 260 18.57 -16.18 -4.09
CA ARG A 260 17.12 -16.31 -3.95
C ARG A 260 16.79 -16.59 -2.49
N SER A 261 16.25 -15.59 -1.80
CA SER A 261 15.97 -15.62 -0.37
C SER A 261 17.23 -15.95 0.45
N THR A 262 17.37 -17.20 0.89
CA THR A 262 18.46 -17.73 1.72
C THR A 262 19.37 -18.69 0.95
N GLN A 263 19.11 -18.89 -0.34
CA GLN A 263 19.89 -19.76 -1.22
C GLN A 263 20.73 -18.92 -2.17
N THR A 264 21.98 -19.31 -2.35
CA THR A 264 22.94 -18.70 -3.28
C THR A 264 23.37 -19.75 -4.29
N TYR A 265 23.15 -19.47 -5.57
CA TYR A 265 23.68 -20.24 -6.67
C TYR A 265 24.86 -19.46 -7.25
N SER A 266 26.05 -20.04 -7.27
CA SER A 266 27.28 -19.41 -7.73
C SER A 266 27.90 -20.23 -8.86
N PHE A 267 28.19 -19.58 -9.97
CA PHE A 267 28.79 -20.18 -11.16
C PHE A 267 30.11 -19.45 -11.45
N PRO A 268 31.21 -19.77 -10.75
CA PRO A 268 32.52 -19.24 -11.07
C PRO A 268 33.08 -19.93 -12.32
N ILE A 269 33.30 -19.16 -13.37
CA ILE A 269 33.97 -19.57 -14.60
C ILE A 269 35.41 -19.10 -14.50
N HIS A 270 36.36 -20.03 -14.44
CA HIS A 270 37.78 -19.74 -14.44
C HIS A 270 38.24 -19.55 -15.88
N LEU A 271 38.74 -18.35 -16.21
CA LEU A 271 39.10 -18.01 -17.59
C LEU A 271 40.60 -18.10 -17.84
N CYS A 272 41.43 -17.79 -16.85
CA CYS A 272 42.88 -17.91 -16.95
C CYS A 272 43.51 -17.89 -15.55
N GLU A 273 44.67 -18.53 -15.38
CA GLU A 273 45.47 -18.50 -14.14
C GLU A 273 46.35 -17.25 -14.02
N GLU A 274 46.69 -16.63 -15.15
CA GLU A 274 47.44 -15.38 -15.23
C GLU A 274 46.53 -14.17 -15.51
N ILE A 275 47.00 -12.98 -15.11
CA ILE A 275 46.26 -11.74 -15.34
C ILE A 275 46.51 -11.28 -16.77
N MET A 276 45.64 -11.71 -17.69
CA MET A 276 45.66 -11.29 -19.09
C MET A 276 44.53 -10.29 -19.44
N PRO A 277 44.81 -9.24 -20.25
CA PRO A 277 43.79 -8.26 -20.64
C PRO A 277 42.62 -8.84 -21.46
N ALA A 278 42.88 -9.84 -22.31
CA ALA A 278 41.86 -10.43 -23.18
C ALA A 278 40.76 -11.18 -22.39
N PRO A 279 41.07 -12.13 -21.48
CA PRO A 279 40.06 -12.72 -20.59
C PRO A 279 39.26 -11.71 -19.77
N ILE A 280 39.90 -10.63 -19.29
CA ILE A 280 39.21 -9.54 -18.56
C ILE A 280 38.19 -8.83 -19.46
N PHE A 281 38.56 -8.56 -20.71
CA PHE A 281 37.66 -7.94 -21.69
C PHE A 281 36.45 -8.84 -22.00
N TYR A 282 36.67 -10.14 -22.25
CA TYR A 282 35.56 -11.07 -22.50
C TYR A 282 34.67 -11.27 -21.27
N ALA A 283 35.26 -11.36 -20.08
CA ALA A 283 34.53 -11.48 -18.81
C ALA A 283 33.58 -10.31 -18.54
N THR A 284 33.87 -9.13 -19.07
CA THR A 284 33.05 -7.92 -18.89
C THR A 284 32.05 -7.71 -20.02
N VAL A 285 32.48 -7.84 -21.26
CA VAL A 285 31.65 -7.50 -22.44
C VAL A 285 30.61 -8.58 -22.72
N VAL A 286 30.97 -9.87 -22.62
CA VAL A 286 30.06 -10.97 -22.97
C VAL A 286 28.81 -10.99 -22.09
N PRO A 287 28.88 -10.93 -20.75
CA PRO A 287 27.68 -10.92 -19.90
C PRO A 287 26.78 -9.71 -20.15
N LEU A 288 27.35 -8.55 -20.47
CA LEU A 288 26.61 -7.32 -20.75
C LEU A 288 25.83 -7.43 -22.06
N VAL A 289 26.49 -7.90 -23.12
CA VAL A 289 25.85 -8.13 -24.43
C VAL A 289 24.74 -9.19 -24.30
N VAL A 290 25.03 -10.33 -23.65
CA VAL A 290 24.04 -11.38 -23.40
C VAL A 290 22.84 -10.84 -22.62
N TYR A 291 23.07 -10.03 -21.58
CA TYR A 291 21.99 -9.40 -20.82
C TYR A 291 21.10 -8.50 -21.69
N VAL A 292 21.68 -7.67 -22.57
CA VAL A 292 20.90 -6.79 -23.45
C VAL A 292 20.07 -7.61 -24.43
N VAL A 293 20.67 -8.64 -25.03
CA VAL A 293 20.00 -9.55 -25.99
C VAL A 293 18.83 -10.28 -25.31
N VAL A 294 19.07 -10.91 -24.16
CA VAL A 294 18.03 -11.65 -23.42
C VAL A 294 16.94 -10.71 -22.91
N LYS A 295 17.30 -9.53 -22.39
CA LYS A 295 16.33 -8.55 -21.88
C LYS A 295 15.40 -8.06 -22.98
N LYS A 296 15.95 -7.59 -24.11
CA LYS A 296 15.14 -7.04 -25.21
C LYS A 296 14.45 -8.12 -26.03
N GLY A 297 15.09 -9.27 -26.21
CA GLY A 297 14.59 -10.35 -27.07
C GLY A 297 13.57 -11.27 -26.41
N LEU A 298 13.74 -11.60 -25.13
CA LEU A 298 12.91 -12.63 -24.45
C LEU A 298 12.10 -12.08 -23.28
N VAL A 299 12.72 -11.27 -22.41
CA VAL A 299 12.09 -10.89 -21.13
C VAL A 299 11.03 -9.79 -21.33
N GLU A 300 11.36 -8.73 -22.06
CA GLU A 300 10.42 -7.63 -22.30
C GLU A 300 9.13 -8.05 -23.04
N PRO A 301 9.14 -8.86 -24.12
CA PRO A 301 7.90 -9.25 -24.78
C PRO A 301 6.96 -10.05 -23.84
N LEU A 302 7.48 -10.98 -23.04
CA LEU A 302 6.68 -11.76 -22.10
C LEU A 302 6.05 -10.91 -21.00
N LEU A 303 6.82 -9.97 -20.43
CA LEU A 303 6.30 -9.08 -19.37
C LEU A 303 5.24 -8.09 -19.88
N ARG A 304 5.29 -7.72 -21.17
CA ARG A 304 4.26 -6.85 -21.78
C ARG A 304 2.92 -7.57 -21.86
N GLU A 305 2.91 -8.85 -22.18
CA GLU A 305 1.69 -9.66 -22.25
C GLU A 305 1.03 -9.83 -20.87
N GLU A 306 1.81 -10.03 -19.80
CA GLU A 306 1.25 -10.09 -18.45
C GLU A 306 0.65 -8.74 -18.01
N LYS A 307 1.33 -7.63 -18.35
CA LYS A 307 0.85 -6.29 -18.03
C LYS A 307 -0.45 -5.98 -18.76
N SER A 308 -0.57 -6.33 -20.05
CA SER A 308 -1.80 -6.11 -20.81
C SER A 308 -2.96 -6.93 -20.23
N LYS A 309 -2.74 -8.21 -19.90
CA LYS A 309 -3.76 -9.05 -19.25
C LYS A 309 -4.27 -8.47 -17.92
N LYS A 310 -3.38 -7.91 -17.10
CA LYS A 310 -3.76 -7.25 -15.84
C LYS A 310 -4.62 -6.00 -16.07
N VAL A 311 -4.21 -5.15 -17.03
CA VAL A 311 -4.97 -3.95 -17.40
C VAL A 311 -6.35 -4.35 -17.93
N GLU A 312 -6.42 -5.40 -18.75
CA GLU A 312 -7.68 -5.88 -19.33
C GLU A 312 -8.62 -6.46 -18.27
N LYS A 313 -8.10 -7.26 -17.34
CA LYS A 313 -8.86 -7.74 -16.18
C LYS A 313 -9.41 -6.59 -15.34
N GLN A 314 -8.58 -5.57 -15.07
CA GLN A 314 -9.01 -4.39 -14.33
C GLN A 314 -10.10 -3.61 -15.07
N LYS A 315 -10.01 -3.46 -16.40
CA LYS A 315 -11.06 -2.86 -17.22
C LYS A 315 -12.37 -3.64 -17.13
N GLN A 316 -12.29 -4.97 -17.20
CA GLN A 316 -13.46 -5.85 -17.10
C GLN A 316 -14.12 -5.76 -15.71
N ASP A 317 -13.34 -5.74 -14.64
CA ASP A 317 -13.84 -5.58 -13.27
C ASP A 317 -14.51 -4.22 -13.07
N ASN A 318 -13.90 -3.13 -13.57
CA ASN A 318 -14.49 -1.79 -13.54
C ASN A 318 -15.80 -1.72 -14.33
N TYR A 319 -15.85 -2.34 -15.51
CA TYR A 319 -17.07 -2.41 -16.33
C TYR A 319 -18.20 -3.15 -15.61
N ASN A 320 -17.91 -4.29 -14.99
CA ASN A 320 -18.89 -5.06 -14.22
C ASN A 320 -19.44 -4.26 -13.03
N LYS A 321 -18.58 -3.55 -12.30
CA LYS A 321 -18.99 -2.67 -11.19
C LYS A 321 -19.90 -1.52 -11.67
N LEU A 322 -19.58 -0.92 -12.81
CA LEU A 322 -20.40 0.15 -13.40
C LEU A 322 -21.78 -0.38 -13.82
N LEU A 323 -21.82 -1.56 -14.44
CA LEU A 323 -23.07 -2.21 -14.84
C LEU A 323 -23.97 -2.54 -13.65
N GLU A 324 -23.38 -3.03 -12.56
CA GLU A 324 -24.11 -3.34 -11.32
C GLU A 324 -24.74 -2.06 -10.71
N LYS A 325 -23.95 -0.98 -10.60
CA LYS A 325 -24.46 0.32 -10.13
C LYS A 325 -25.56 0.89 -11.02
N ARG A 326 -25.41 0.78 -12.34
CA ARG A 326 -26.45 1.19 -13.30
C ARG A 326 -27.74 0.41 -13.07
N LYS A 327 -27.67 -0.90 -12.88
CA LYS A 327 -28.84 -1.75 -12.60
C LYS A 327 -29.51 -1.38 -11.27
N GLN A 328 -28.72 -1.13 -10.23
CA GLN A 328 -29.23 -0.69 -8.92
C GLN A 328 -29.96 0.66 -9.01
N ALA A 329 -29.39 1.62 -9.72
CA ALA A 329 -30.01 2.93 -9.91
C ALA A 329 -31.31 2.85 -10.73
N MET A 330 -31.33 2.07 -11.81
CA MET A 330 -32.55 1.83 -12.60
C MET A 330 -33.67 1.20 -11.78
N ALA A 331 -33.35 0.18 -10.96
CA ALA A 331 -34.33 -0.42 -10.07
C ALA A 331 -34.86 0.58 -9.02
N ALA A 332 -34.00 1.45 -8.48
CA ALA A 332 -34.42 2.50 -7.57
C ALA A 332 -35.35 3.52 -8.24
N GLN A 333 -35.07 3.93 -9.49
CA GLN A 333 -35.94 4.82 -10.27
C GLN A 333 -37.32 4.19 -10.52
N GLU A 334 -37.36 2.89 -10.84
CA GLU A 334 -38.62 2.15 -11.03
C GLU A 334 -39.47 2.15 -9.76
N LEU A 335 -38.86 1.91 -8.58
CA LEU A 335 -39.54 1.97 -7.29
C LEU A 335 -40.05 3.38 -6.94
N MET A 336 -39.37 4.42 -7.44
CA MET A 336 -39.76 5.82 -7.21
C MET A 336 -40.92 6.29 -8.08
N MET A 337 -41.29 5.57 -9.15
CA MET A 337 -42.28 6.05 -10.12
C MET A 337 -43.65 6.38 -9.51
N ALA A 338 -44.10 5.61 -8.52
CA ALA A 338 -45.35 5.91 -7.82
C ALA A 338 -45.29 7.25 -7.07
N THR A 339 -44.15 7.56 -6.46
CA THR A 339 -43.93 8.81 -5.71
C THR A 339 -43.74 9.99 -6.66
N TYR A 340 -43.04 9.76 -7.77
CA TYR A 340 -42.88 10.72 -8.86
C TYR A 340 -44.23 11.21 -9.39
N ASN A 341 -45.12 10.30 -9.78
CA ASN A 341 -46.43 10.67 -10.32
C ASN A 341 -47.24 11.48 -9.30
N ARG A 342 -47.28 11.03 -8.04
CA ARG A 342 -47.99 11.73 -6.96
C ARG A 342 -47.49 13.16 -6.76
N ILE A 343 -46.17 13.35 -6.60
CA ILE A 343 -45.59 14.68 -6.36
C ILE A 343 -45.77 15.57 -7.60
N ARG A 344 -45.61 15.01 -8.80
CA ARG A 344 -45.79 15.76 -10.05
C ARG A 344 -47.21 16.30 -10.17
N ASP A 345 -48.22 15.50 -9.87
CA ASP A 345 -49.63 15.92 -9.94
C ASP A 345 -49.96 16.97 -8.85
N GLU A 346 -49.45 16.79 -7.63
CA GLU A 346 -49.60 17.77 -6.53
C GLU A 346 -48.96 19.13 -6.85
N GLU A 347 -47.75 19.13 -7.43
CA GLU A 347 -47.07 20.37 -7.83
C GLU A 347 -47.73 21.03 -9.05
N ASN A 348 -48.19 20.25 -10.02
CA ASN A 348 -48.88 20.78 -11.20
C ASN A 348 -50.20 21.47 -10.83
N ASN A 349 -50.97 20.90 -9.90
CA ASN A 349 -52.21 21.50 -9.40
C ASN A 349 -51.99 22.82 -8.66
N ARG A 350 -50.83 22.98 -8.01
CA ARG A 350 -50.47 24.19 -7.26
C ARG A 350 -49.65 25.19 -8.08
N LYS A 351 -49.43 24.92 -9.37
CA LYS A 351 -48.51 25.67 -10.26
C LYS A 351 -47.11 25.82 -9.66
N GLY A 352 -46.67 24.79 -8.94
CA GLY A 352 -45.41 24.72 -8.22
C GLY A 352 -44.23 24.35 -9.11
N LEU A 353 -43.25 23.67 -8.52
CA LEU A 353 -42.01 23.31 -9.21
C LEU A 353 -42.14 21.93 -9.86
N VAL A 354 -42.13 21.87 -11.20
CA VAL A 354 -42.23 20.62 -11.97
C VAL A 354 -41.00 20.43 -12.83
N ILE A 355 -40.27 19.35 -12.62
CA ILE A 355 -39.09 18.97 -13.39
C ILE A 355 -39.54 18.35 -14.73
N ILE A 356 -39.10 18.94 -15.84
CA ILE A 356 -39.40 18.47 -17.19
C ILE A 356 -38.36 17.43 -17.61
N LYS A 357 -37.09 17.74 -17.40
CA LYS A 357 -35.97 16.87 -17.76
C LYS A 357 -34.80 17.13 -16.82
N ALA A 358 -34.22 16.08 -16.26
CA ALA A 358 -32.98 16.19 -15.50
C ALA A 358 -31.97 15.14 -15.97
N ILE A 359 -30.75 15.59 -16.18
CA ILE A 359 -29.70 14.84 -16.84
C ILE A 359 -28.41 14.96 -16.03
N TYR A 360 -27.78 13.83 -15.73
CA TYR A 360 -26.54 13.77 -14.95
C TYR A 360 -25.44 13.05 -15.73
N GLY A 361 -24.26 13.67 -15.85
CA GLY A 361 -23.11 13.04 -16.50
C GLY A 361 -22.15 14.07 -17.07
N ARG A 362 -21.35 13.66 -18.06
CA ARG A 362 -20.46 14.58 -18.76
C ARG A 362 -21.24 15.38 -19.80
N ILE A 363 -21.40 16.66 -19.53
CA ILE A 363 -22.10 17.61 -20.41
C ILE A 363 -21.06 18.54 -21.02
N ILE A 364 -20.91 18.51 -22.34
CA ILE A 364 -19.99 19.38 -23.06
C ILE A 364 -20.80 20.57 -23.55
N THR A 365 -20.55 21.75 -22.99
CA THR A 365 -21.17 22.98 -23.46
C THR A 365 -20.27 23.58 -24.55
N GLU A 366 -20.45 23.17 -25.81
CA GLU A 366 -19.84 23.92 -26.91
C GLU A 366 -20.63 25.21 -27.17
N PRO A 367 -19.98 26.37 -27.36
CA PRO A 367 -20.67 27.62 -27.69
C PRO A 367 -21.07 27.60 -29.17
N SER A 368 -22.10 26.83 -29.51
CA SER A 368 -22.78 26.92 -30.81
C SER A 368 -23.96 27.90 -30.70
N ASN A 369 -24.21 28.64 -31.78
CA ASN A 369 -25.01 29.87 -31.82
C ASN A 369 -26.53 29.70 -31.64
N GLN A 370 -26.99 28.55 -31.16
CA GLN A 370 -28.39 28.23 -30.82
C GLN A 370 -28.32 27.28 -29.62
N GLY A 371 -29.06 27.56 -28.55
CA GLY A 371 -28.89 26.99 -27.20
C GLY A 371 -29.22 25.50 -27.04
N ASP A 372 -28.72 24.64 -27.91
CA ASP A 372 -28.86 23.19 -27.84
C ASP A 372 -27.59 22.58 -27.23
N VAL A 373 -27.72 22.03 -26.02
CA VAL A 373 -26.65 21.32 -25.31
C VAL A 373 -26.43 19.95 -25.97
N GLU A 374 -25.29 19.72 -26.61
CA GLU A 374 -24.92 18.38 -27.11
C GLU A 374 -24.65 17.43 -25.94
N LEU A 375 -25.47 16.36 -25.89
CA LEU A 375 -25.41 15.35 -24.84
C LEU A 375 -24.45 14.23 -25.28
N SER A 376 -23.40 13.99 -24.49
CA SER A 376 -22.50 12.85 -24.71
C SER A 376 -23.21 11.52 -24.41
N ASN A 377 -22.67 10.39 -24.90
CA ASN A 377 -23.21 9.05 -24.61
C ASN A 377 -23.04 8.60 -23.14
N GLU A 378 -22.32 9.37 -22.31
CA GLU A 378 -22.00 9.05 -20.92
C GLU A 378 -22.89 9.82 -19.94
N VAL A 379 -24.20 9.71 -20.18
CA VAL A 379 -25.20 10.55 -19.54
C VAL A 379 -26.36 9.71 -19.04
N MET A 380 -26.87 10.05 -17.86
CA MET A 380 -27.97 9.39 -17.17
C MET A 380 -29.18 10.32 -17.06
N ASP A 381 -30.37 9.78 -17.35
CA ASP A 381 -31.64 10.45 -17.02
C ASP A 381 -31.93 10.28 -15.52
N VAL A 382 -32.07 11.42 -14.83
CA VAL A 382 -32.35 11.51 -13.38
C VAL A 382 -33.61 12.31 -13.10
N THR A 383 -34.50 12.44 -14.09
CA THR A 383 -35.76 13.21 -13.97
C THR A 383 -36.63 12.72 -12.81
N VAL A 384 -36.81 11.40 -12.70
CA VAL A 384 -37.62 10.74 -11.67
C VAL A 384 -37.10 11.04 -10.25
N PRO A 385 -35.84 10.73 -9.90
CA PRO A 385 -35.34 10.97 -8.56
C PRO A 385 -35.28 12.46 -8.21
N VAL A 386 -34.95 13.34 -9.16
CA VAL A 386 -34.93 14.80 -8.90
C VAL A 386 -36.32 15.34 -8.57
N GLN A 387 -37.36 14.94 -9.31
CA GLN A 387 -38.74 15.35 -9.00
C GLN A 387 -39.19 14.82 -7.63
N CYS A 388 -38.77 13.62 -7.23
CA CYS A 388 -39.09 13.07 -5.91
C CYS A 388 -38.45 13.85 -4.75
N LEU A 389 -37.40 14.63 -5.00
CA LEU A 389 -36.76 15.49 -4.00
C LEU A 389 -37.47 16.84 -3.83
N VAL A 390 -38.41 17.19 -4.70
CA VAL A 390 -39.18 18.45 -4.61
C VAL A 390 -40.15 18.38 -3.45
N LYS A 391 -40.13 19.41 -2.59
CA LYS A 391 -41.05 19.57 -1.47
C LYS A 391 -41.51 21.03 -1.39
N ASP A 392 -42.82 21.24 -1.30
CA ASP A 392 -43.44 22.57 -1.20
C ASP A 392 -42.95 23.54 -2.29
N SER A 393 -42.95 23.07 -3.54
CA SER A 393 -42.46 23.82 -4.71
C SER A 393 -41.01 24.31 -4.61
N LYS A 394 -40.17 23.63 -3.82
CA LYS A 394 -38.73 23.89 -3.70
C LYS A 394 -37.93 22.61 -3.85
N LEU A 395 -36.79 22.70 -4.52
CA LEU A 395 -35.78 21.64 -4.58
C LEU A 395 -34.53 22.11 -3.84
N VAL A 396 -34.05 21.32 -2.90
CA VAL A 396 -32.80 21.60 -2.17
C VAL A 396 -31.92 20.36 -2.24
N ILE A 397 -30.80 20.49 -2.95
CA ILE A 397 -29.72 19.51 -2.99
C ILE A 397 -28.55 20.11 -2.20
N HIS A 398 -28.13 19.40 -1.17
CA HIS A 398 -27.02 19.80 -0.31
C HIS A 398 -25.66 19.49 -0.97
N ASP A 399 -24.59 20.03 -0.38
CA ASP A 399 -23.19 19.92 -0.80
C ASP A 399 -22.69 18.46 -0.59
N ARG A 400 -23.12 17.57 -1.48
CA ARG A 400 -22.72 16.16 -1.58
C ARG A 400 -22.66 15.78 -3.06
N THR A 401 -21.80 14.80 -3.38
CA THR A 401 -21.74 14.22 -4.72
C THR A 401 -23.12 13.72 -5.14
N LYS A 402 -23.66 14.25 -6.23
CA LYS A 402 -25.01 13.92 -6.70
C LYS A 402 -25.12 12.46 -7.12
N SER A 403 -24.00 11.80 -7.46
CA SER A 403 -23.95 10.36 -7.73
C SER A 403 -24.35 9.46 -6.55
N GLU A 404 -24.32 9.97 -5.31
CA GLU A 404 -24.74 9.23 -4.12
C GLU A 404 -26.24 9.33 -3.83
N LEU A 405 -26.97 10.18 -4.57
CA LEU A 405 -28.40 10.34 -4.37
C LEU A 405 -29.15 9.06 -4.79
N PRO A 406 -30.25 8.71 -4.10
CA PRO A 406 -31.07 7.57 -4.48
C PRO A 406 -31.54 7.66 -5.94
N GLY A 407 -31.30 6.62 -6.74
CA GLY A 407 -31.66 6.59 -8.16
C GLY A 407 -30.67 7.31 -9.09
N PHE A 408 -29.53 7.77 -8.57
CA PHE A 408 -28.38 8.24 -9.35
C PHE A 408 -27.31 7.13 -9.41
N PHE A 409 -26.52 7.12 -10.48
CA PHE A 409 -25.21 6.48 -10.51
C PHE A 409 -24.24 7.36 -11.29
N ASP A 410 -22.95 7.09 -11.13
CA ASP A 410 -21.88 7.79 -11.84
C ASP A 410 -21.65 7.16 -13.24
N PRO A 411 -21.98 7.85 -14.35
CA PRO A 411 -21.76 7.33 -15.69
C PRO A 411 -20.31 7.47 -16.19
N SER A 412 -19.51 8.37 -15.60
CA SER A 412 -18.17 8.73 -16.07
C SER A 412 -17.17 8.82 -14.91
N LEU A 413 -16.47 7.71 -14.68
CA LEU A 413 -15.52 7.55 -13.57
C LEU A 413 -14.28 8.44 -13.76
N GLY A 414 -14.18 9.49 -12.94
CA GLY A 414 -13.01 10.36 -12.86
C GLY A 414 -13.04 11.58 -13.78
N GLU A 415 -14.14 11.80 -14.49
CA GLU A 415 -14.36 13.03 -15.27
C GLU A 415 -15.28 14.00 -14.52
N GLU A 416 -15.28 15.26 -14.93
CA GLU A 416 -16.16 16.28 -14.35
C GLU A 416 -17.61 16.06 -14.80
N LYS A 417 -18.50 15.93 -13.82
CA LYS A 417 -19.91 15.65 -14.02
C LYS A 417 -20.74 16.86 -13.66
N MET A 418 -21.79 17.07 -14.43
CA MET A 418 -22.75 18.14 -14.20
C MET A 418 -24.16 17.56 -14.14
N LEU A 419 -24.99 18.18 -13.31
CA LEU A 419 -26.43 17.98 -13.29
C LEU A 419 -27.08 19.15 -14.02
N HIS A 420 -27.77 18.83 -15.10
CA HIS A 420 -28.54 19.77 -15.89
C HIS A 420 -30.03 19.51 -15.70
N ILE A 421 -30.79 20.55 -15.36
CA ILE A 421 -32.19 20.45 -14.99
C ILE A 421 -32.99 21.51 -15.76
N ILE A 422 -34.02 21.04 -16.46
CA ILE A 422 -35.06 21.84 -17.08
C ILE A 422 -36.32 21.66 -16.25
N TYR A 423 -36.89 22.76 -15.76
CA TYR A 423 -38.05 22.74 -14.88
C TYR A 423 -39.01 23.88 -15.20
N ASN A 424 -40.24 23.75 -14.70
CA ASN A 424 -41.29 24.74 -14.81
C ASN A 424 -41.64 25.26 -13.40
N TYR A 425 -41.79 26.57 -13.25
CA TYR A 425 -42.24 27.19 -12.00
C TYR A 425 -43.24 28.31 -12.33
N HIS A 426 -44.46 28.26 -11.79
CA HIS A 426 -45.57 29.16 -12.20
C HIS A 426 -45.78 29.25 -13.71
N GLU A 427 -45.71 28.11 -14.41
CA GLU A 427 -45.86 28.01 -15.88
C GLU A 427 -44.75 28.69 -16.70
N GLN A 428 -43.66 29.12 -16.07
CA GLN A 428 -42.46 29.60 -16.74
C GLN A 428 -41.34 28.54 -16.77
N PRO A 429 -40.79 28.22 -17.97
CA PRO A 429 -39.69 27.29 -18.08
C PRO A 429 -38.36 27.94 -17.66
N HIS A 430 -37.56 27.18 -16.94
CA HIS A 430 -36.25 27.55 -16.45
C HIS A 430 -35.25 26.41 -16.64
N GLU A 431 -33.98 26.77 -16.79
CA GLU A 431 -32.88 25.84 -17.01
C GLU A 431 -31.73 26.17 -16.07
N VAL A 432 -31.14 25.15 -15.45
CA VAL A 432 -29.99 25.29 -14.57
C VAL A 432 -29.04 24.12 -14.74
N THR A 433 -27.74 24.43 -14.88
CA THR A 433 -26.64 23.47 -14.86
C THR A 433 -25.78 23.70 -13.62
N VAL A 434 -25.41 22.63 -12.92
CA VAL A 434 -24.65 22.66 -11.65
C VAL A 434 -23.59 21.57 -11.65
N ALA A 435 -22.39 21.87 -11.14
CA ALA A 435 -21.33 20.87 -10.99
C ALA A 435 -21.69 19.80 -9.95
N ASP A 436 -21.14 18.59 -10.03
CA ASP A 436 -21.48 17.45 -9.15
C ASP A 436 -21.51 17.78 -7.65
N ASN A 437 -20.51 18.53 -7.18
CA ASN A 437 -20.39 18.85 -5.75
C ASN A 437 -21.22 20.05 -5.33
N GLU A 438 -21.50 21.01 -6.21
CA GLU A 438 -22.10 22.29 -5.83
C GLU A 438 -23.56 22.16 -5.33
N PRO A 439 -23.96 22.83 -4.25
CA PRO A 439 -25.33 22.78 -3.74
C PRO A 439 -26.31 23.46 -4.70
N LEU A 440 -27.52 22.92 -4.83
CA LEU A 440 -28.55 23.47 -5.71
C LEU A 440 -29.81 23.80 -4.92
N ARG A 441 -30.33 25.01 -5.11
CA ARG A 441 -31.65 25.43 -4.62
C ARG A 441 -32.48 25.96 -5.78
N LEU A 442 -33.64 25.37 -6.00
CA LEU A 442 -34.65 25.83 -6.96
C LEU A 442 -35.97 26.14 -6.22
N PRO A 443 -36.76 27.12 -6.69
CA PRO A 443 -36.44 28.07 -7.75
C PRO A 443 -35.31 29.02 -7.33
N LYS A 444 -34.46 29.45 -8.26
CA LYS A 444 -33.46 30.50 -7.99
C LYS A 444 -34.21 31.82 -7.74
N THR A 445 -34.03 32.38 -6.54
CA THR A 445 -34.57 33.69 -6.15
C THR A 445 -34.01 34.83 -6.96
#